data_AF-A0A4Y2AMS3-F1
#
_entry.id   AF-A0A4Y2AMS3-F1
#
_cell.length_a   1.000
_cell.length_b   1.000
_cell.length_c   1.000
_cell.angle_alpha   90.00
_cell.angle_beta   90.00
_cell.angle_gamma   90.00
#
_symmetry.space_group_name_H-M   'P 1'
#
loop_
_entity.id
_entity.type
_entity.pdbx_description
1 polymer ?
#
loop_
_entity_poly.entity_id
_entity_poly.type
_entity_poly.pdbx_seq_one_letter_code
_entity_poly.pdbx_strand_id
1 'polypeptide(L)'
;MITQACKDVSKVISKQPYFKRCFLELVPNCIPKFFPTVKYRLERNSFFFCSFKVTQFLTGHGNFGEYLKRFHRQTSDVSDCSAREIQNEEHIVFLCLQVDDCRKVLQQKLGFLEKDWTVALISLINTKSSFLSFTEFVRTCKYK
;
A
#
# COMPACT_ATOMS: atom_id res chain seq x y z
N MET A 1 -21.51 13.44 18.03
CA MET A 1 -22.73 13.27 17.20
C MET A 1 -22.33 12.66 15.88
N ILE A 2 -22.70 11.41 15.63
CA ILE A 2 -22.40 10.70 14.38
C ILE A 2 -23.49 11.08 13.36
N THR A 3 -23.08 11.64 12.22
CA THR A 3 -23.98 12.14 11.18
C THR A 3 -24.75 11.00 10.51
N GLN A 4 -25.94 11.29 9.97
CA GLN A 4 -26.84 10.31 9.36
C GLN A 4 -26.16 9.46 8.26
N ALA A 5 -25.16 10.01 7.57
CA ALA A 5 -24.33 9.31 6.60
C ALA A 5 -23.60 8.07 7.16
N CYS A 6 -23.15 8.11 8.42
CA CYS A 6 -22.50 6.96 9.07
C CYS A 6 -23.48 5.83 9.40
N LYS A 7 -24.76 6.14 9.65
CA LYS A 7 -25.78 5.13 9.93
C LYS A 7 -26.17 4.36 8.66
N ASP A 8 -26.17 5.03 7.52
CA ASP A 8 -26.52 4.42 6.23
C ASP A 8 -25.39 3.53 5.70
N VAL A 9 -24.13 3.88 5.98
CA VAL A 9 -22.95 3.04 5.70
C VAL A 9 -22.98 1.75 6.52
N SER A 10 -23.38 1.82 7.79
CA SER A 10 -23.48 0.65 8.68
C SER A 10 -24.48 -0.40 8.17
N LYS A 11 -25.58 0.04 7.52
CA LYS A 11 -26.58 -0.86 6.91
C LYS A 11 -26.09 -1.55 5.63
N VAL A 12 -25.15 -0.96 4.90
CA VAL A 12 -24.53 -1.56 3.71
C VAL A 12 -23.48 -2.60 4.12
N ILE A 13 -22.84 -2.40 5.27
CA ILE A 13 -21.76 -3.25 5.80
C ILE A 13 -22.27 -4.59 6.35
N SER A 14 -23.49 -4.64 6.92
CA SER A 14 -24.02 -5.84 7.58
C SER A 14 -24.41 -7.00 6.64
N LYS A 15 -24.26 -6.85 5.31
CA LYS A 15 -24.76 -7.82 4.32
C LYS A 15 -23.70 -8.62 3.55
N GLN A 16 -22.40 -8.53 3.85
CA GLN A 16 -21.35 -9.22 3.07
C GLN A 16 -20.48 -10.10 3.98
N PRO A 17 -20.69 -11.44 4.00
CA PRO A 17 -20.17 -12.31 5.06
C PRO A 17 -18.74 -12.83 4.84
N TYR A 18 -18.06 -12.52 3.73
CA TYR A 18 -16.73 -13.05 3.46
C TYR A 18 -15.84 -11.96 2.83
N PHE A 19 -14.64 -11.82 3.38
CA PHE A 19 -13.64 -10.76 3.18
C PHE A 19 -13.87 -9.50 4.02
N LYS A 20 -12.97 -9.31 4.99
CA LYS A 20 -12.72 -8.03 5.66
C LYS A 20 -12.34 -7.00 4.60
N ARG A 21 -13.35 -6.34 4.03
CA ARG A 21 -13.22 -5.08 3.29
C ARG A 21 -12.32 -4.19 4.13
N CYS A 22 -11.33 -3.52 3.53
CA CYS A 22 -10.50 -2.57 4.27
C CYS A 22 -11.45 -1.66 5.05
N PHE A 23 -11.53 -1.82 6.37
CA PHE A 23 -12.42 -0.99 7.18
C PHE A 23 -11.68 0.33 7.35
N LEU A 24 -11.82 1.18 6.32
CA LEU A 24 -11.08 2.42 6.10
C LEU A 24 -11.45 3.51 7.13
N GLU A 25 -12.34 3.22 8.08
CA GLU A 25 -12.68 4.08 9.22
C GLU A 25 -11.61 4.04 10.33
N LEU A 26 -10.71 3.04 10.37
CA LEU A 26 -9.72 2.88 11.45
C LEU A 26 -8.27 3.18 11.06
N VAL A 27 -8.00 3.64 9.83
CA VAL A 27 -6.65 4.06 9.43
C VAL A 27 -6.63 5.52 9.01
N PRO A 28 -6.64 6.46 10.00
CA PRO A 28 -6.43 7.88 9.73
C PRO A 28 -5.05 8.18 9.11
N ASN A 29 -4.13 7.20 9.08
CA ASN A 29 -2.73 7.39 8.71
C ASN A 29 -2.32 6.66 7.42
N CYS A 30 -3.23 6.44 6.44
CA CYS A 30 -2.75 5.98 5.13
C CYS A 30 -1.93 7.08 4.45
N ILE A 31 -0.90 6.70 3.70
CA ILE A 31 0.00 7.67 3.07
C ILE A 31 -0.79 8.48 2.01
N PRO A 32 -0.69 9.82 2.01
CA PRO A 32 -1.39 10.67 1.04
C PRO A 32 -1.05 10.35 -0.42
N LYS A 33 0.16 9.83 -0.68
CA LYS A 33 0.62 9.38 -2.01
C LYS A 33 -0.21 8.21 -2.57
N PHE A 34 -0.79 7.37 -1.71
CA PHE A 34 -1.76 6.34 -2.10
C PHE A 34 -3.17 6.94 -2.18
N PHE A 35 -3.58 7.66 -1.14
CA PHE A 35 -4.94 8.19 -1.01
C PHE A 35 -4.93 9.72 -0.92
N PRO A 36 -4.92 10.43 -2.06
CA PRO A 36 -4.79 11.89 -2.06
C PRO A 36 -5.99 12.58 -1.39
N THR A 37 -7.17 11.97 -1.47
CA THR A 37 -8.39 12.49 -0.84
C THR A 37 -9.24 11.37 -0.24
N VAL A 38 -10.07 11.73 0.74
CA VAL A 38 -11.07 10.82 1.33
C VAL A 38 -12.04 10.31 0.26
N LYS A 39 -12.46 11.18 -0.67
CA LYS A 39 -13.35 10.82 -1.79
C LYS A 39 -12.71 9.73 -2.67
N TYR A 40 -11.45 9.93 -3.08
CA TYR A 40 -10.70 8.96 -3.90
C TYR A 40 -10.66 7.58 -3.23
N ARG A 41 -10.44 7.56 -1.90
CA ARG A 41 -10.43 6.34 -1.10
C ARG A 41 -11.80 5.64 -1.09
N LEU A 42 -12.88 6.38 -0.88
CA LEU A 42 -14.24 5.81 -0.82
C LEU A 42 -14.67 5.20 -2.16
N GLU A 43 -14.35 5.85 -3.28
CA GLU A 43 -14.67 5.39 -4.64
C GLU A 43 -14.00 4.06 -5.00
N ARG A 44 -12.88 3.72 -4.35
CA ARG A 44 -12.11 2.48 -4.58
C ARG A 44 -12.28 1.41 -3.51
N ASN A 45 -13.05 1.69 -2.45
CA ASN A 45 -13.31 0.76 -1.34
C ASN A 45 -14.04 -0.54 -1.76
N SER A 46 -14.65 -0.58 -2.96
CA SER A 46 -15.35 -1.77 -3.45
C SER A 46 -14.43 -2.96 -3.73
N PHE A 47 -13.14 -2.72 -3.97
CA PHE A 47 -12.19 -3.80 -4.30
C PHE A 47 -10.96 -3.84 -3.40
N PHE A 48 -10.85 -2.96 -2.40
CA PHE A 48 -9.77 -3.04 -1.43
C PHE A 48 -10.02 -4.09 -0.36
N PHE A 49 -9.03 -4.96 -0.20
CA PHE A 49 -8.91 -5.89 0.90
C PHE A 49 -7.56 -5.68 1.58
N CYS A 50 -7.55 -5.79 2.89
CA CYS A 50 -6.38 -5.48 3.71
C CYS A 50 -5.81 -6.77 4.29
N SER A 51 -4.67 -7.21 3.77
CA SER A 51 -3.81 -8.16 4.48
C SER A 51 -2.85 -7.41 5.40
N PHE A 52 -2.25 -8.08 6.39
CA PHE A 52 -1.30 -7.43 7.31
C PHE A 52 -0.21 -6.66 6.56
N LYS A 53 0.48 -7.32 5.62
CA LYS A 53 1.55 -6.69 4.81
C LYS A 53 1.02 -5.55 3.93
N VAL A 54 -0.12 -5.75 3.25
CA VAL A 54 -0.71 -4.71 2.38
C VAL A 54 -1.07 -3.47 3.19
N THR A 55 -1.64 -3.64 4.38
CA THR A 55 -1.91 -2.52 5.30
C THR A 55 -0.63 -1.79 5.69
N GLN A 56 0.47 -2.51 5.95
CA GLN A 56 1.76 -1.85 6.26
C GLN A 56 2.20 -0.93 5.11
N PHE A 57 2.17 -1.40 3.86
CA PHE A 57 2.50 -0.56 2.70
C PHE A 57 1.56 0.63 2.54
N LEU A 58 0.25 0.44 2.65
CA LEU A 58 -0.73 1.52 2.47
C LEU A 58 -0.62 2.63 3.55
N THR A 59 0.04 2.34 4.66
CA THR A 59 0.17 3.25 5.81
C THR A 59 1.58 3.74 6.05
N GLY A 60 2.59 3.13 5.44
CA GLY A 60 3.99 3.35 5.80
C GLY A 60 4.30 2.87 7.22
N HIS A 61 3.37 2.13 7.85
CA HIS A 61 3.51 1.65 9.22
C HIS A 61 3.81 0.16 9.19
N GLY A 62 5.09 -0.18 9.19
CA GLY A 62 5.51 -1.56 9.09
C GLY A 62 6.95 -1.78 9.45
N ASN A 63 7.49 -2.91 8.99
CA ASN A 63 8.89 -3.23 9.12
C ASN A 63 9.73 -2.51 8.05
N PHE A 64 9.58 -1.19 7.97
CA PHE A 64 10.34 -0.30 7.10
C PHE A 64 11.37 0.43 7.96
N GLY A 65 12.61 0.53 7.51
CA GLY A 65 13.70 1.19 8.25
C GLY A 65 13.34 2.60 8.71
N GLU A 66 12.71 3.41 7.86
CA GLU A 66 12.25 4.77 8.21
C GLU A 66 11.29 4.75 9.41
N TYR A 67 10.28 3.86 9.37
CA TYR A 67 9.30 3.73 10.44
C TYR A 67 9.95 3.18 11.73
N LEU A 68 10.81 2.16 11.62
CA LEU A 68 11.45 1.54 12.77
C LEU A 68 12.40 2.51 13.49
N LYS A 69 13.15 3.33 12.74
CA LYS A 69 14.01 4.38 13.30
C LYS A 69 13.19 5.45 14.02
N ARG A 70 12.07 5.88 13.45
CA ARG A 70 11.15 6.86 14.07
C ARG A 70 10.67 6.42 15.46
N PHE A 71 10.49 5.12 15.68
CA PHE A 71 10.08 4.54 16.96
C PHE A 71 11.24 3.93 17.77
N HIS A 72 12.49 4.29 17.44
CA HIS A 72 13.70 3.84 18.13
C HIS A 72 13.84 2.31 18.21
N ARG A 73 13.30 1.58 17.23
CA ARG A 73 13.42 0.12 17.10
C ARG A 73 14.62 -0.30 16.25
N GLN A 74 15.18 0.62 15.48
CA GLN A 74 16.43 0.48 14.73
C GLN A 74 17.23 1.77 14.81
N THR A 75 18.54 1.67 14.69
CA THR A 75 19.47 2.82 14.70
C THR A 75 19.62 3.44 13.31
N SER A 76 19.40 2.66 12.25
CA SER A 76 19.47 3.07 10.86
C SER A 76 18.13 2.85 10.16
N ASP A 77 17.78 3.80 9.30
CA ASP A 77 16.67 3.75 8.35
C ASP A 77 17.13 3.36 6.94
N VAL A 78 18.43 3.22 6.75
CA VAL A 78 19.03 2.89 5.47
C VAL A 78 18.80 1.42 5.16
N SER A 79 18.31 1.16 3.96
CA SER A 79 18.18 -0.20 3.41
C SER A 79 19.54 -0.87 3.25
N ASP A 80 19.58 -2.18 3.49
CA ASP A 80 20.74 -3.02 3.19
C ASP A 80 20.89 -3.31 1.68
N CYS A 81 20.11 -2.64 0.83
CA CYS A 81 20.32 -2.70 -0.61
C CYS A 81 21.50 -1.80 -1.00
N SER A 82 22.17 -2.12 -2.12
CA SER A 82 23.39 -1.46 -2.56
C SER A 82 23.27 0.06 -2.77
N ALA A 83 22.05 0.60 -2.85
CA ALA A 83 21.79 2.03 -3.00
C ALA A 83 21.92 2.84 -1.69
N ARG A 84 21.93 2.20 -0.51
CA ARG A 84 21.99 2.87 0.81
C ARG A 84 20.98 4.02 0.98
N GLU A 85 19.79 3.85 0.42
CA GLU A 85 18.69 4.81 0.53
C GLU A 85 17.80 4.52 1.74
N ILE A 86 17.03 5.52 2.17
CA ILE A 86 16.01 5.37 3.22
C ILE A 86 15.01 4.30 2.81
N GLN A 87 14.85 3.30 3.66
CA GLN A 87 13.92 2.20 3.43
C GLN A 87 12.51 2.60 3.86
N ASN A 88 11.73 3.09 2.90
CA ASN A 88 10.28 3.27 3.00
C ASN A 88 9.55 2.43 1.93
N GLU A 89 8.22 2.49 1.93
CA GLU A 89 7.39 1.77 0.97
C GLU A 89 7.68 2.15 -0.48
N GLU A 90 7.99 3.42 -0.75
CA GLU A 90 8.29 3.91 -2.10
C GLU A 90 9.63 3.35 -2.59
N HIS A 91 10.66 3.37 -1.75
CA HIS A 91 11.93 2.74 -2.02
C HIS A 91 11.73 1.26 -2.33
N ILE A 92 10.99 0.51 -1.52
CA ILE A 92 10.77 -0.93 -1.76
C ILE A 92 10.08 -1.17 -3.11
N VAL A 93 9.03 -0.42 -3.44
CA VAL A 93 8.29 -0.65 -4.68
C VAL A 93 9.08 -0.21 -5.91
N PHE A 94 9.76 0.93 -5.86
CA PHE A 94 10.31 1.56 -7.07
C PHE A 94 11.82 1.46 -7.22
N LEU A 95 12.59 1.39 -6.14
CA LEU A 95 14.04 1.60 -6.17
C LEU A 95 14.85 0.38 -5.67
N CYS A 96 14.29 -0.38 -4.74
CA CYS A 96 15.03 -1.39 -3.99
C CYS A 96 15.50 -2.52 -4.90
N LEU A 97 16.81 -2.67 -5.06
CA LEU A 97 17.43 -3.66 -5.95
C LEU A 97 17.21 -5.11 -5.49
N GLN A 98 16.95 -5.33 -4.20
CA GLN A 98 16.65 -6.68 -3.68
C GLN A 98 15.35 -7.27 -4.23
N VAL A 99 14.40 -6.42 -4.65
CA VAL A 99 13.10 -6.85 -5.16
C VAL A 99 12.95 -6.58 -6.65
N ASP A 100 14.05 -6.45 -7.39
CA ASP A 100 14.04 -6.07 -8.81
C ASP A 100 13.30 -7.08 -9.69
N ASP A 101 13.53 -8.38 -9.52
CA ASP A 101 12.82 -9.43 -10.27
C ASP A 101 11.30 -9.36 -10.01
N CYS A 102 10.97 -9.14 -8.75
CA CYS A 102 9.62 -8.98 -8.25
C CYS A 102 8.92 -7.76 -8.85
N ARG A 103 9.65 -6.63 -8.90
CA ARG A 103 9.22 -5.38 -9.49
C ARG A 103 9.01 -5.51 -11.00
N LYS A 104 9.89 -6.24 -11.71
CA LYS A 104 9.74 -6.53 -13.15
C LYS A 104 8.45 -7.30 -13.45
N VAL A 105 8.10 -8.28 -12.60
CA VAL A 105 6.81 -8.99 -12.73
C VAL A 105 5.64 -8.03 -12.49
N LEU A 106 5.73 -7.13 -11.51
CA LEU A 106 4.71 -6.12 -11.26
C LEU A 106 4.57 -5.14 -12.44
N GLN A 107 5.68 -4.63 -12.98
CA GLN A 107 5.75 -3.78 -14.18
C GLN A 107 5.03 -4.41 -15.36
N GLN A 108 5.34 -5.67 -15.66
CA GLN A 108 4.72 -6.43 -16.75
C GLN A 108 3.20 -6.55 -16.56
N LYS A 109 2.73 -6.90 -15.35
CA LYS A 109 1.29 -7.02 -15.05
C LYS A 109 0.54 -5.70 -15.16
N LEU A 110 1.21 -4.59 -14.86
CA LEU A 110 0.65 -3.25 -14.96
C LEU A 110 0.77 -2.64 -16.36
N GLY A 111 1.53 -3.27 -17.27
CA GLY A 111 1.77 -2.77 -18.62
C GLY A 111 2.73 -1.58 -18.69
N PHE A 112 3.60 -1.41 -17.69
CA PHE A 112 4.61 -0.35 -17.70
C PHE A 112 5.90 -0.82 -18.37
N LEU A 113 6.49 0.02 -19.21
CA LEU A 113 7.88 -0.14 -19.66
C LEU A 113 8.82 0.37 -18.57
N GLU A 114 10.06 -0.13 -18.49
CA GLU A 114 11.05 0.29 -17.47
C GLU A 114 11.23 1.82 -17.42
N LYS A 115 11.14 2.50 -18.56
CA LYS A 115 11.25 3.96 -18.68
C LYS A 115 10.08 4.73 -18.06
N ASP A 116 8.92 4.08 -17.90
CA ASP A 116 7.69 4.69 -17.38
C ASP A 116 7.46 4.36 -15.89
N TRP A 117 8.39 3.63 -15.26
CA TRP A 117 8.21 3.09 -13.92
C TRP A 117 8.26 4.12 -12.78
N THR A 118 8.49 5.39 -13.09
CA THR A 118 8.33 6.53 -12.17
C THR A 118 6.86 6.84 -11.90
N VAL A 119 6.06 5.81 -11.61
CA VAL A 119 4.63 5.96 -11.33
C VAL A 119 4.43 6.39 -9.89
N ALA A 120 3.49 7.30 -9.68
CA ALA A 120 3.03 7.62 -8.34
C ALA A 120 2.38 6.39 -7.69
N LEU A 121 2.57 6.20 -6.37
CA LEU A 121 1.98 5.09 -5.58
C LEU A 121 0.48 4.91 -5.83
N ILE A 122 -0.24 6.01 -6.12
CA ILE A 122 -1.65 6.02 -6.50
C ILE A 122 -1.98 5.07 -7.66
N SER A 123 -1.08 4.93 -8.65
CA SER A 123 -1.28 4.07 -9.83
C SER A 123 -1.41 2.60 -9.45
N LEU A 124 -0.77 2.17 -8.36
CA LEU A 124 -0.84 0.80 -7.85
C LEU A 124 -2.21 0.45 -7.30
N ILE A 125 -3.01 1.46 -6.92
CA ILE A 125 -4.32 1.26 -6.28
C ILE A 125 -5.48 1.83 -7.12
N ASN A 126 -5.20 2.38 -8.30
CA ASN A 126 -6.19 3.10 -9.10
C ASN A 126 -7.27 2.20 -9.68
N THR A 127 -6.94 0.94 -10.01
CA THR A 127 -7.88 -0.05 -10.53
C THR A 127 -7.83 -1.33 -9.71
N LYS A 128 -8.90 -2.15 -9.80
CA LYS A 128 -8.93 -3.47 -9.17
C LYS A 128 -7.78 -4.36 -9.65
N SER A 129 -7.46 -4.33 -10.96
CA SER A 129 -6.38 -5.12 -11.53
C SER A 129 -5.01 -4.69 -11.01
N SER A 130 -4.78 -3.38 -10.96
CA SER A 130 -3.54 -2.80 -10.42
C SER A 130 -3.36 -3.18 -8.96
N PHE A 131 -4.43 -3.03 -8.17
CA PHE A 131 -4.42 -3.37 -6.75
C PHE A 131 -4.14 -4.86 -6.53
N LEU A 132 -4.78 -5.76 -7.27
CA LEU A 132 -4.51 -7.20 -7.18
C LEU A 132 -3.04 -7.52 -7.49
N SER A 133 -2.49 -6.92 -8.54
CA SER A 133 -1.09 -7.09 -8.91
C SER A 133 -0.15 -6.59 -7.82
N PHE A 134 -0.45 -5.42 -7.24
CA PHE A 134 0.29 -4.87 -6.11
C PHE A 134 0.21 -5.75 -4.86
N THR A 135 -0.97 -6.26 -4.49
CA THR A 135 -1.11 -7.15 -3.34
C THR A 135 -0.34 -8.46 -3.52
N GLU A 136 -0.26 -8.95 -4.76
CA GLU A 136 0.53 -10.14 -5.08
C GLU A 136 2.02 -9.86 -4.93
N PHE A 137 2.51 -8.72 -5.43
CA PHE A 137 3.88 -8.25 -5.18
C PHE A 137 4.19 -8.20 -3.68
N VAL A 138 3.34 -7.54 -2.88
CA VAL A 138 3.53 -7.42 -1.43
C VAL A 138 3.55 -8.80 -0.72
N ARG A 139 2.81 -9.78 -1.26
CA ARG A 139 2.72 -11.12 -0.69
C ARG A 139 3.96 -11.95 -0.99
N THR A 140 4.43 -11.93 -2.24
CA THR A 140 5.49 -12.83 -2.74
C THR A 140 6.88 -12.28 -2.55
N CYS A 141 7.04 -10.95 -2.59
CA CYS A 141 8.35 -10.32 -2.56
C CYS A 141 8.92 -10.27 -1.15
N LYS A 142 10.20 -10.61 -1.04
CA LYS A 142 10.96 -10.55 0.20
C LYS A 142 11.85 -9.31 0.13
N TYR A 143 11.58 -8.35 1.01
CA TYR A 143 12.41 -7.18 1.24
C TYR A 143 12.91 -7.24 2.68
N LYS A 144 14.22 -7.03 2.89
CA LYS A 144 14.84 -6.89 4.22
C LYS A 144 15.89 -5.80 4.18
#